data_AF-A0A1F5YU90-F1
#
_entry.id   AF-A0A1F5YU90-F1
#
_cell.length_a   1.000
_cell.length_b   1.000
_cell.length_c   1.000
_cell.angle_alpha   90.00
_cell.angle_beta   90.00
_cell.angle_gamma   90.00
#
_symmetry.space_group_name_H-M   'P 1'
#
loop_
_entity.id
_entity.type
_entity.pdbx_description
1 polymer ?
#
loop_
_entity_poly.entity_id
_entity_poly.type
_entity_poly.pdbx_seq_one_letter_code
_entity_poly.pdbx_strand_id
1 'polypeptide(L)'
;ETNWNALRLANLALTKGDEVNIFLLGEAVEYDKVNQEQFNIKELVDRFLQTGKAQLIACGTCMNIRDREDSKNCPKGGIEDLYSLITTSDKVLTF
;
A
#
# COMPACT_ATOMS: atom_id res chain seq x y z
N GLU A 1 -13.22 0.76 3.25
CA GLU A 1 -12.97 1.91 4.15
C GLU A 1 -11.55 1.86 4.72
N THR A 2 -11.12 0.75 5.32
CA THR A 2 -9.74 0.54 5.84
C THR A 2 -8.61 1.00 4.91
N ASN A 3 -8.55 0.46 3.69
CA ASN A 3 -7.53 0.85 2.69
C ASN A 3 -7.59 2.35 2.36
N TRP A 4 -8.80 2.93 2.31
CA TRP A 4 -8.99 4.35 2.04
C TRP A 4 -8.46 5.23 3.16
N ASN A 5 -8.68 4.87 4.43
CA ASN A 5 -8.09 5.58 5.57
C ASN A 5 -6.57 5.48 5.60
N ALA A 6 -6.04 4.27 5.41
CA ALA A 6 -4.59 4.04 5.38
C ALA A 6 -3.92 4.92 4.31
N LEU A 7 -4.47 4.91 3.08
CA LEU A 7 -3.93 5.70 1.97
C LEU A 7 -4.15 7.21 2.13
N ARG A 8 -5.25 7.65 2.76
CA ARG A 8 -5.44 9.08 3.09
C ARG A 8 -4.39 9.57 4.07
N LEU A 9 -4.11 8.80 5.12
CA LEU A 9 -3.08 9.15 6.08
C LEU A 9 -1.69 9.11 5.42
N ALA A 10 -1.40 8.08 4.63
CA ALA A 10 -0.14 7.95 3.91
C ALA A 10 0.13 9.16 3.01
N ASN A 11 -0.85 9.56 2.20
CA ASN A 11 -0.75 10.76 1.37
C ASN A 11 -0.52 12.03 2.20
N LEU A 12 -1.23 12.19 3.32
CA LEU A 12 -1.03 13.34 4.22
C LEU A 12 0.40 13.37 4.78
N ALA A 13 0.92 12.25 5.26
CA ALA A 13 2.30 12.15 5.78
C ALA A 13 3.33 12.53 4.72
N LEU A 14 3.17 12.05 3.47
CA LEU A 14 4.02 12.49 2.36
C LEU A 14 3.98 14.01 2.15
N THR A 15 2.82 14.66 2.25
CA THR A 15 2.73 16.13 2.16
C THR A 15 3.43 16.87 3.31
N LYS A 16 3.65 16.20 4.44
CA LYS A 16 4.40 16.73 5.59
C LYS A 16 5.90 16.49 5.50
N GLY A 17 6.35 15.79 4.45
CA GLY A 17 7.76 15.57 4.15
C GLY A 17 8.28 14.21 4.59
N ASP A 18 7.44 13.37 5.18
CA ASP A 18 7.79 12.03 5.66
C ASP A 18 8.05 11.06 4.49
N GLU A 19 8.80 10.00 4.77
CA GLU A 19 8.87 8.81 3.92
C GLU A 19 7.81 7.82 4.37
N VAL A 20 7.11 7.20 3.41
CA VAL A 20 6.01 6.27 3.72
C VAL A 20 6.13 5.02 2.88
N ASN A 21 6.22 3.87 3.55
CA ASN A 21 6.28 2.55 2.95
C ASN A 21 5.01 1.78 3.34
N ILE A 22 4.32 1.19 2.37
CA ILE A 22 3.09 0.41 2.56
C ILE A 22 3.35 -1.03 2.12
N PHE A 23 2.98 -1.98 2.98
CA PHE A 23 2.93 -3.40 2.63
C PHE A 23 1.49 -3.91 2.69
N LEU A 24 0.96 -4.37 1.55
CA LEU A 24 -0.39 -4.92 1.44
C LEU A 24 -0.39 -6.42 1.77
N LEU A 25 -1.20 -6.80 2.75
CA LEU A 25 -1.34 -8.17 3.22
C LEU A 25 -2.82 -8.60 3.18
N GLY A 26 -3.07 -9.89 2.95
CA GLY A 26 -4.42 -10.46 2.97
C GLY A 26 -5.31 -9.87 1.87
N GLU A 27 -6.52 -9.45 2.23
CA GLU A 27 -7.50 -8.86 1.30
C GLU A 27 -7.09 -7.48 0.78
N ALA A 28 -6.12 -6.81 1.43
CA ALA A 28 -5.65 -5.50 1.00
C ALA A 28 -5.02 -5.53 -0.41
N VAL A 29 -4.58 -6.69 -0.90
CA VAL A 29 -4.05 -6.85 -2.27
C VAL A 29 -5.10 -6.68 -3.38
N GLU A 30 -6.39 -6.60 -3.00
CA GLU A 30 -7.53 -6.38 -3.90
C GLU A 30 -8.09 -4.95 -3.79
N TYR A 31 -7.29 -4.00 -3.28
CA TYR A 31 -7.68 -2.61 -3.03
C TYR A 31 -8.29 -1.91 -4.27
N ASP A 32 -7.93 -2.34 -5.48
CA ASP A 32 -8.37 -1.78 -6.74
C ASP A 32 -9.70 -2.39 -7.26
N LYS A 33 -10.13 -3.53 -6.72
CA LYS A 33 -11.44 -4.13 -7.04
C LYS A 33 -12.59 -3.39 -6.34
N VAL A 34 -12.30 -2.73 -5.21
CA VAL A 34 -13.30 -2.03 -4.39
C VAL A 34 -13.42 -0.59 -4.87
N ASN A 35 -14.07 -0.38 -6.02
CA ASN A 35 -14.44 0.96 -6.47
C ASN A 35 -15.85 1.30 -5.97
N GLN A 36 -15.95 1.70 -4.71
CA GLN A 36 -17.19 2.30 -4.19
C GLN A 36 -17.17 3.78 -4.55
N GLU A 37 -18.28 4.33 -5.06
CA GLU A 37 -18.39 5.75 -5.46
C GLU A 37 -17.91 6.72 -4.35
N GLN A 38 -18.00 6.31 -3.08
CA GLN A 38 -17.56 7.08 -1.92
C GLN A 38 -16.04 7.05 -1.67
N PHE A 39 -15.31 6.05 -2.16
CA PHE A 39 -13.91 5.80 -1.83
C PHE A 39 -13.08 5.52 -3.08
N ASN A 40 -12.56 6.57 -3.70
CA ASN A 40 -11.64 6.43 -4.84
C ASN A 40 -10.22 6.05 -4.39
N ILE A 41 -10.05 4.77 -4.03
CA ILE A 41 -8.77 4.21 -3.56
C ILE A 41 -7.71 4.29 -4.67
N LYS A 42 -8.10 4.07 -5.92
CA LYS A 42 -7.18 4.10 -7.07
C LYS A 42 -6.48 5.46 -7.20
N GLU A 43 -7.24 6.55 -7.12
CA GLU A 43 -6.67 7.90 -7.16
C GLU A 43 -5.71 8.15 -5.99
N LEU A 44 -6.00 7.63 -4.80
CA LEU A 44 -5.10 7.77 -3.65
C LEU A 44 -3.79 7.01 -3.84
N VAL A 45 -3.83 5.82 -4.46
CA VAL A 45 -2.62 5.06 -4.80
C VAL A 45 -1.82 5.76 -5.89
N ASP A 46 -2.48 6.24 -6.93
CA ASP A 46 -1.83 6.97 -8.02
C ASP A 46 -1.13 8.24 -7.48
N ARG A 47 -1.78 8.98 -6.57
CA ARG A 47 -1.17 10.13 -5.90
C ARG A 47 -0.01 9.75 -4.98
N PHE A 48 -0.17 8.66 -4.21
CA PHE A 48 0.85 8.16 -3.30
C PHE A 48 2.16 7.87 -4.05
N LEU A 49 2.07 7.20 -5.21
CA LEU A 49 3.21 6.77 -6.00
C LEU A 49 3.85 7.86 -6.89
N GLN A 50 3.36 9.11 -6.84
CA GLN A 50 3.96 10.22 -7.61
C GLN A 50 5.29 10.71 -7.03
N THR A 51 5.63 10.31 -5.81
CA THR A 51 6.82 10.79 -5.10
C THR A 51 7.85 9.67 -4.95
N GLY A 52 9.14 10.01 -4.98
CA GLY A 52 10.21 9.05 -4.70
C GLY A 52 10.36 8.66 -3.22
N LYS A 53 9.51 9.21 -2.34
CA LYS A 53 9.46 8.93 -0.89
C LYS A 53 8.36 7.93 -0.52
N ALA A 54 7.72 7.35 -1.53
CA ALA A 54 6.59 6.46 -1.37
C ALA A 54 6.92 5.09 -1.97
N GLN A 55 6.71 4.05 -1.20
CA GLN A 55 6.81 2.67 -1.67
C GLN A 55 5.55 1.90 -1.32
N LEU A 56 5.07 1.09 -2.28
CA LEU A 56 3.98 0.14 -2.07
C LEU A 56 4.44 -1.22 -2.56
N ILE A 57 4.35 -2.22 -1.68
CA ILE A 57 4.62 -3.63 -1.99
C ILE A 57 3.41 -4.45 -1.57
N ALA A 58 3.11 -5.51 -2.31
CA ALA A 58 2.06 -6.46 -1.94
C ALA A 58 2.62 -7.85 -1.68
N CYS A 59 2.07 -8.55 -0.68
CA CYS A 59 2.40 -9.93 -0.39
C CYS A 59 2.12 -10.83 -1.61
N GLY A 60 3.17 -11.38 -2.22
CA GLY A 60 3.07 -12.21 -3.41
C GLY A 60 2.21 -13.45 -3.21
N THR A 61 2.30 -14.09 -2.05
CA THR A 61 1.43 -15.24 -1.70
C THR A 61 -0.04 -14.84 -1.65
N CYS A 62 -0.38 -13.70 -1.02
CA CYS A 62 -1.76 -13.22 -0.96
C CYS A 62 -2.31 -12.86 -2.35
N MET A 63 -1.48 -12.27 -3.20
CA MET A 63 -1.82 -11.97 -4.60
C MET A 63 -2.09 -13.24 -5.40
N ASN A 64 -1.21 -14.24 -5.30
CA ASN A 64 -1.35 -15.51 -6.03
C ASN A 64 -2.63 -16.26 -5.64
N ILE A 65 -2.98 -16.29 -4.35
CA ILE A 65 -4.22 -16.94 -3.86
C ILE A 65 -5.48 -16.25 -4.42
N ARG A 66 -5.38 -14.99 -4.84
CA ARG A 66 -6.50 -14.16 -5.31
C ARG A 66 -6.45 -13.88 -6.83
N ASP A 67 -5.63 -14.64 -7.55
CA ASP A 67 -5.41 -14.50 -9.00
C ASP A 67 -5.03 -13.06 -9.40
N ARG A 68 -4.11 -12.46 -8.63
CA ARG A 68 -3.60 -11.11 -8.87
C ARG A 68 -2.18 -11.15 -9.44
N GLU A 69 -1.99 -10.40 -10.51
CA GLU A 69 -0.68 -10.17 -11.14
C GLU A 69 0.01 -8.95 -10.53
N ASP A 70 1.34 -8.96 -10.57
CA ASP A 70 2.11 -7.79 -10.18
C ASP A 70 1.93 -6.65 -11.20
N SER A 71 2.21 -5.44 -10.76
CA SER A 71 2.21 -4.29 -11.66
C SER A 71 3.31 -3.33 -11.25
N LYS A 72 3.66 -2.41 -12.15
CA LYS A 72 4.63 -1.35 -11.85
C LYS A 72 4.26 -0.55 -10.59
N ASN A 73 2.96 -0.36 -10.35
CA ASN A 73 2.45 0.42 -9.22
C ASN A 73 2.19 -0.44 -7.97
N CYS A 74 2.24 -1.77 -8.09
CA CYS A 74 1.99 -2.70 -7.01
C CYS A 74 2.83 -3.97 -7.22
N PRO A 75 4.17 -3.87 -7.03
CA PRO A 75 5.07 -5.00 -7.16
C PRO A 75 4.79 -6.07 -6.09
N LYS A 76 5.03 -7.33 -6.46
CA LYS A 76 5.04 -8.45 -5.52
C LYS A 76 6.30 -8.39 -4.66
N GLY A 77 6.11 -8.59 -3.37
CA GLY A 77 7.18 -8.83 -2.41
C GLY A 77 6.86 -10.04 -1.52
N GLY A 78 7.74 -10.27 -0.55
CA GLY A 78 7.66 -11.35 0.42
C GLY A 78 7.49 -10.86 1.85
N ILE A 79 7.40 -11.81 2.77
CA ILE A 79 7.33 -11.51 4.20
C ILE A 79 8.61 -10.83 4.72
N GLU A 80 9.75 -11.02 4.06
CA GLU A 80 11.00 -10.34 4.37
C GLU A 80 10.92 -8.83 4.10
N ASP A 81 10.14 -8.38 3.10
CA ASP A 81 9.92 -6.96 2.85
C ASP A 81 9.09 -6.34 3.98
N LEU A 82 8.08 -7.06 4.49
CA LEU A 82 7.31 -6.63 5.66
C LEU A 82 8.19 -6.56 6.91
N TYR A 83 9.04 -7.57 7.13
CA TYR A 83 10.00 -7.56 8.24
C TYR A 83 10.98 -6.38 8.14
N SER A 84 11.49 -6.12 6.93
CA SER A 84 12.39 -4.99 6.68
C SER A 84 11.69 -3.67 6.96
N LEU A 85 10.46 -3.47 6.45
CA LEU A 85 9.63 -2.31 6.75
C LEU A 85 9.49 -2.11 8.26
N ILE A 86 9.23 -3.16 9.03
CA ILE A 86 9.07 -3.08 10.49
C ILE A 86 10.36 -2.65 11.18
N THR A 87 11.50 -3.20 10.75
CA THR A 87 12.79 -2.99 11.43
C THR A 87 13.49 -1.69 11.04
N THR A 88 13.17 -1.12 9.87
CA THR A 88 13.78 0.14 9.39
C THR A 88 12.90 1.36 9.61
N SER A 89 11.61 1.20 9.92
CA SER A 89 10.70 2.34 10.12
C SER A 89 10.74 2.86 11.55
N ASP A 90 10.72 4.19 11.71
CA ASP A 90 10.56 4.84 13.02
C ASP A 90 9.21 4.53 13.69
N LYS A 91 8.17 4.31 12.87
CA LYS A 91 6.80 4.04 13.30
C LYS A 91 6.13 3.07 12.33
N VAL A 92 5.37 2.13 12.88
CA VAL A 92 4.57 1.18 12.11
C VAL A 92 3.12 1.29 12.56
N LEU A 93 2.20 1.42 11.61
CA LEU A 93 0.76 1.44 11.84
C LEU A 93 0.12 0.29 11.08
N THR A 94 -0.90 -0.35 11.68
CA THR A 94 -1.71 -1.40 11.04
C THR A 94 -3.14 -0.92 10.98
N PHE A 95 -3.78 -1.15 9.84
CA PHE A 95 -5.15 -0.76 9.51
C PHE A 95 -5.99 -2.00 9.23
#